data_AF-W8BGM4-F1
#
_entry.id   AF-W8BGM4-F1
#
_cell.length_a   1.000
_cell.length_b   1.000
_cell.length_c   1.000
_cell.angle_alpha   90.00
_cell.angle_beta   90.00
_cell.angle_gamma   90.00
#
_symmetry.space_group_name_H-M   'P 1'
#
loop_
_entity.id
_entity.type
_entity.pdbx_description
1 polymer ?
#
loop_
_entity_poly.entity_id
_entity_poly.type
_entity_poly.pdbx_seq_one_letter_code
_entity_poly.pdbx_strand_id
1 'polypeptide(L)'
;MAEAHSAVAFSFAITHEGFDINYDQEVLNLVWNSGVRSWKKRLARARNGVRNGVYPAHIQSLWLITAIAIGLHFSGFAVPFDLVHKILVHLPANTINWQVTACFGAALIVWLSICFTMRYTLKLLLMYKGWMYESRAPGSKVSLRTKVWAAFVKILSSWNTPGLYSFQGSLPRLPVPALHDTMQRYLRSVRPLLDDENYARMEGLANEFESTIGKKLQWYLTLKSWWATNYVSDWWEEYVYLRGRSPLMINSNFYGTDAIFMNLTNNQAARAANVVYLLLGFRRLIERQELQPIMVQGMIPLCSWQYERTFNTVRVPGLETDRIVHYRDSNHIVVLHKGCYYKVTIYFKGRILRPCEIQVQMEEILNSKATPLPGEERLAALTTMNRSKWAEIRNAHFARGVNRVSLNLIESSAFVLSLDDEPFEFDLARPELLDKFGKTLLHGNGYNRWFDKSFTVCVGTNGRVGFNAEHTW
;
A
#
# COMPACT_ATOMS: atom_id res chain seq x y z
N MET A 1 35.18 23.74 9.15
CA MET A 1 34.35 24.90 8.78
C MET A 1 34.17 24.98 7.24
N ALA A 2 33.79 23.86 6.60
CA ALA A 2 33.71 23.75 5.13
C ALA A 2 32.51 22.88 4.65
N GLU A 3 31.46 22.73 5.45
CA GLU A 3 30.34 21.81 5.18
C GLU A 3 28.97 22.48 5.36
N ALA A 4 28.71 23.52 4.57
CA ALA A 4 27.36 24.09 4.43
C ALA A 4 26.98 24.44 2.98
N HIS A 5 27.75 23.96 1.99
CA HIS A 5 27.51 24.25 0.56
C HIS A 5 26.66 23.19 -0.16
N SER A 6 26.13 22.21 0.55
CA SER A 6 25.24 21.20 -0.04
C SER A 6 23.78 21.65 0.07
N ALA A 7 23.25 22.10 -1.08
CA ALA A 7 21.83 22.29 -1.41
C ALA A 7 21.15 23.59 -0.95
N VAL A 8 21.69 24.75 -1.36
CA VAL A 8 20.88 25.97 -1.47
C VAL A 8 20.71 26.30 -2.95
N ALA A 9 19.50 26.12 -3.50
CA ALA A 9 19.19 26.45 -4.90
C ALA A 9 19.36 27.96 -5.21
N PHE A 10 19.36 28.78 -4.16
CA PHE A 10 19.50 30.23 -4.17
C PHE A 10 20.33 30.66 -2.96
N SER A 11 21.59 31.05 -3.15
CA SER A 11 22.31 31.76 -2.09
C SER A 11 22.08 33.26 -2.27
N PHE A 12 21.57 33.88 -1.22
CA PHE A 12 21.38 35.32 -1.16
C PHE A 12 22.46 35.91 -0.26
N ALA A 13 23.30 36.79 -0.83
CA ALA A 13 24.29 37.54 -0.09
C ALA A 13 24.05 39.04 -0.30
N ILE A 14 24.02 39.79 0.80
CA ILE A 14 24.03 41.26 0.75
C ILE A 14 25.50 41.67 0.83
N THR A 15 26.04 42.19 -0.28
CA THR A 15 27.41 42.71 -0.34
C THR A 15 27.39 44.23 -0.33
N HIS A 16 28.55 44.85 -0.14
CA HIS A 16 28.71 46.31 -0.17
C HIS A 16 28.33 46.93 -1.54
N GLU A 17 28.24 46.11 -2.58
CA GLU A 17 27.88 46.50 -3.96
C GLU A 17 26.40 46.23 -4.31
N GLY A 18 25.62 45.60 -3.41
CA GLY A 18 24.18 45.35 -3.60
C GLY A 18 23.74 43.93 -3.25
N PHE A 19 22.66 43.48 -3.91
CA PHE A 19 22.12 42.13 -3.76
C PHE A 19 22.80 41.17 -4.75
N ASP A 20 23.50 40.16 -4.26
CA ASP A 20 24.05 39.06 -5.07
C ASP A 20 23.18 37.80 -4.90
N ILE A 21 22.61 37.34 -6.01
CA ILE A 21 21.75 36.15 -6.08
C ILE A 21 22.45 35.13 -6.97
N ASN A 22 23.08 34.14 -6.35
CA ASN A 22 23.67 33.01 -7.06
C ASN A 22 22.69 31.83 -7.05
N TYR A 23 22.36 31.29 -8.23
CA TYR A 23 21.46 30.16 -8.39
C TYR A 23 22.10 29.06 -9.23
N ASP A 24 21.96 27.83 -8.75
CA ASP A 24 22.52 26.65 -9.41
C ASP A 24 21.53 26.10 -10.45
N GLN A 25 21.90 26.20 -11.74
CA GLN A 25 21.08 25.72 -12.85
C GLN A 25 20.81 24.21 -12.81
N GLU A 26 21.75 23.40 -12.31
CA GLU A 26 21.55 21.95 -12.16
C GLU A 26 20.52 21.66 -11.08
N VAL A 27 20.61 22.34 -9.94
CA VAL A 27 19.64 22.21 -8.84
C VAL A 27 18.25 22.64 -9.30
N LEU A 28 18.13 23.77 -10.00
CA LEU A 28 16.85 24.22 -10.57
C LEU A 28 16.28 23.21 -11.57
N ASN A 29 17.11 22.64 -12.44
CA ASN A 29 16.69 21.59 -13.37
C ASN A 29 16.22 20.32 -12.63
N LEU A 30 16.88 19.93 -11.53
CA LEU A 30 16.45 18.80 -10.70
C LEU A 30 15.10 19.07 -10.03
N VAL A 31 14.91 20.28 -9.49
CA VAL A 31 13.63 20.72 -8.89
C VAL A 31 12.52 20.72 -9.94
N TRP A 32 12.77 21.29 -11.12
CA TRP A 32 11.83 21.31 -12.23
C TRP A 32 11.42 19.90 -12.66
N ASN A 33 12.39 19.02 -12.89
CA ASN A 33 12.14 17.63 -13.29
C ASN A 33 11.35 16.85 -12.21
N SER A 34 11.65 17.09 -10.93
CA SER A 34 10.88 16.54 -9.82
C SER A 34 9.44 17.04 -9.82
N GLY A 35 9.25 18.34 -10.07
CA GLY A 35 7.94 18.99 -10.21
C GLY A 35 7.11 18.41 -11.36
N VAL A 36 7.68 18.32 -12.57
CA VAL A 36 7.04 17.72 -13.75
C VAL A 36 6.64 16.28 -13.49
N ARG A 37 7.51 15.48 -12.84
CA ARG A 37 7.20 14.10 -12.46
C ARG A 37 6.03 14.01 -11.48
N SER A 38 6.05 14.83 -10.41
CA SER A 38 4.96 14.88 -9.43
C SER A 38 3.63 15.27 -10.09
N TRP A 39 3.66 16.21 -11.04
CA TRP A 39 2.47 16.61 -11.79
C TRP A 39 1.95 15.50 -12.72
N LYS A 40 2.83 14.85 -13.50
CA LYS A 40 2.46 13.68 -14.33
C LYS A 40 1.84 12.55 -13.51
N LYS A 41 2.41 12.27 -12.32
CA LYS A 41 1.87 11.31 -11.36
C LYS A 41 0.47 11.71 -10.89
N ARG A 42 0.27 12.96 -10.48
CA ARG A 42 -1.04 13.48 -10.05
C ARG A 42 -2.09 13.37 -11.15
N LEU A 43 -1.76 13.73 -12.39
CA LEU A 43 -2.66 13.55 -13.52
C LEU A 43 -3.00 12.09 -13.79
N ALA A 44 -2.01 11.20 -13.79
CA ALA A 44 -2.25 9.77 -13.96
C ALA A 44 -3.18 9.23 -12.86
N ARG A 45 -2.94 9.60 -11.60
CA ARG A 45 -3.77 9.21 -10.46
C ARG A 45 -5.18 9.79 -10.55
N ALA A 46 -5.35 11.03 -10.99
CA ALA A 46 -6.66 11.65 -11.21
C ALA A 46 -7.45 10.93 -12.31
N ARG A 47 -6.83 10.72 -13.48
CA ARG A 47 -7.43 9.99 -14.61
C ARG A 47 -7.82 8.57 -14.20
N ASN A 48 -6.91 7.84 -13.57
CA ASN A 48 -7.17 6.46 -13.14
C ASN A 48 -8.16 6.42 -11.96
N GLY A 49 -8.19 7.45 -11.12
CA GLY A 49 -9.21 7.63 -10.09
C GLY A 49 -10.63 7.74 -10.69
N VAL A 50 -10.81 8.54 -11.75
CA VAL A 50 -12.08 8.61 -12.47
C VAL A 50 -12.43 7.26 -13.11
N ARG A 51 -11.46 6.62 -13.78
CA ARG A 51 -11.65 5.28 -14.37
C ARG A 51 -12.08 4.24 -13.33
N ASN A 52 -11.39 4.20 -12.18
CA ASN A 52 -11.73 3.32 -11.06
C ASN A 52 -13.11 3.66 -10.47
N GLY A 53 -13.44 4.95 -10.42
CA GLY A 53 -14.71 5.47 -9.94
C GLY A 53 -15.92 5.18 -10.83
N VAL A 54 -15.73 4.70 -12.06
CA VAL A 54 -16.83 4.32 -12.99
C VAL A 54 -16.85 2.83 -13.30
N TYR A 55 -15.80 2.09 -12.90
CA TYR A 55 -15.74 0.64 -13.04
C TYR A 55 -16.95 -0.04 -12.36
N PRO A 56 -17.58 -1.06 -13.00
CA PRO A 56 -17.14 -1.81 -14.19
C PRO A 56 -17.47 -1.19 -15.56
N ALA A 57 -18.15 -0.04 -15.60
CA ALA A 57 -18.48 0.61 -16.87
C ALA A 57 -17.25 1.23 -17.56
N HIS A 58 -17.44 1.65 -18.81
CA HIS A 58 -16.45 2.38 -19.61
C HIS A 58 -16.71 3.88 -19.58
N ILE A 59 -15.65 4.69 -19.51
CA ILE A 59 -15.79 6.15 -19.66
C ILE A 59 -16.27 6.53 -21.07
N GLN A 60 -15.95 5.72 -22.07
CA GLN A 60 -16.33 5.94 -23.47
C GLN A 60 -17.83 5.71 -23.70
N SER A 61 -18.51 4.93 -22.87
CA SER A 61 -19.95 4.70 -23.06
C SER A 61 -20.79 5.95 -22.79
N LEU A 62 -20.26 6.95 -22.06
CA LEU A 62 -20.90 8.25 -21.91
C LEU A 62 -21.09 8.96 -23.26
N TRP A 63 -20.07 8.93 -24.12
CA TRP A 63 -20.13 9.56 -25.44
C TRP A 63 -21.13 8.86 -26.36
N LEU A 64 -21.20 7.53 -26.27
CA LEU A 64 -22.20 6.74 -27.00
C LEU A 64 -23.63 7.09 -26.55
N ILE A 65 -23.88 7.14 -25.24
CA ILE A 65 -25.20 7.50 -24.70
C ILE A 65 -25.55 8.95 -25.06
N THR A 66 -24.57 9.85 -25.07
CA THR A 66 -24.76 11.25 -25.51
C THR A 66 -25.16 11.32 -26.98
N ALA A 67 -24.48 10.58 -27.86
CA ALA A 67 -24.81 10.53 -29.28
C ALA A 67 -26.23 9.96 -29.53
N ILE A 68 -26.62 8.92 -28.78
CA ILE A 68 -27.97 8.36 -28.83
C ILE A 68 -29.00 9.38 -28.34
N ALA A 69 -28.74 10.08 -27.23
CA ALA A 69 -29.64 11.10 -26.70
C ALA A 69 -29.86 12.25 -27.68
N ILE A 70 -28.79 12.72 -28.34
CA ILE A 70 -28.86 13.74 -29.40
C ILE A 70 -29.70 13.22 -30.58
N GLY A 71 -29.42 12.01 -31.05
CA GLY A 71 -30.15 11.41 -32.17
C GLY A 71 -31.66 11.26 -31.89
N LEU A 72 -32.02 10.81 -30.69
CA LEU A 72 -33.42 10.67 -30.28
C LEU A 72 -34.12 12.02 -30.14
N HIS A 73 -33.45 13.02 -29.53
CA HIS A 73 -34.00 14.37 -29.36
C HIS A 73 -34.29 15.05 -30.70
N PHE A 74 -33.34 15.04 -31.64
CA PHE A 74 -33.50 15.70 -32.94
C PHE A 74 -34.35 14.91 -33.94
N SER A 75 -34.55 13.61 -33.74
CA SER A 75 -35.51 12.82 -34.54
C SER A 75 -36.96 12.95 -34.07
N GLY A 76 -37.20 13.66 -32.95
CA GLY A 76 -38.54 13.83 -32.39
C GLY A 76 -39.13 12.55 -31.78
N PHE A 77 -38.28 11.56 -31.49
CA PHE A 77 -38.73 10.30 -30.89
C PHE A 77 -39.11 10.53 -29.41
N ALA A 78 -40.29 10.07 -29.00
CA ALA A 78 -40.74 10.21 -27.62
C ALA A 78 -39.94 9.28 -26.69
N VAL A 79 -39.08 9.86 -25.86
CA VAL A 79 -38.29 9.11 -24.87
C VAL A 79 -38.99 9.14 -23.50
N PRO A 80 -39.12 8.01 -22.79
CA PRO A 80 -39.67 7.99 -21.45
C PRO A 80 -38.98 8.98 -20.50
N PHE A 81 -39.76 9.61 -19.60
CA PHE A 81 -39.35 10.62 -18.62
C PHE A 81 -38.82 11.96 -19.16
N ASP A 82 -38.47 12.04 -20.44
CA ASP A 82 -37.97 13.23 -21.16
C ASP A 82 -37.04 14.13 -20.31
N LEU A 83 -35.92 13.56 -19.90
CA LEU A 83 -34.89 14.26 -19.11
C LEU A 83 -34.32 15.47 -19.87
N VAL A 84 -34.25 15.41 -21.20
CA VAL A 84 -33.68 16.47 -22.02
C VAL A 84 -34.54 17.72 -21.91
N HIS A 85 -35.86 17.61 -22.11
CA HIS A 85 -36.76 18.75 -21.98
C HIS A 85 -36.74 19.34 -20.56
N LYS A 86 -36.77 18.48 -19.52
CA LYS A 86 -36.69 18.92 -18.12
C LYS A 86 -35.43 19.73 -17.81
N ILE A 87 -34.28 19.32 -18.34
CA ILE A 87 -33.03 20.08 -18.17
C ILE A 87 -33.09 21.38 -18.99
N LEU A 88 -33.61 21.32 -20.21
CA LEU A 88 -33.70 22.45 -21.13
C LEU A 88 -34.52 23.63 -20.58
N VAL A 89 -35.57 23.36 -19.80
CA VAL A 89 -36.39 24.40 -19.12
C VAL A 89 -35.54 25.29 -18.18
N HIS A 90 -34.44 24.76 -17.65
CA HIS A 90 -33.54 25.50 -16.77
C HIS A 90 -32.37 26.17 -17.50
N LEU A 91 -32.28 26.02 -18.82
CA LEU A 91 -31.20 26.60 -19.62
C LEU A 91 -31.60 27.98 -20.19
N PRO A 92 -30.63 28.90 -20.40
CA PRO A 92 -30.91 30.30 -20.74
C PRO A 92 -31.65 30.53 -22.06
N ALA A 93 -31.54 29.61 -23.01
CA ALA A 93 -32.20 29.73 -24.32
C ALA A 93 -32.41 28.37 -24.98
N ASN A 94 -33.33 28.30 -25.93
CA ASN A 94 -33.62 27.10 -26.72
C ASN A 94 -32.81 27.04 -28.03
N THR A 95 -31.51 27.34 -27.95
CA THR A 95 -30.61 27.22 -29.12
C THR A 95 -30.09 25.80 -29.26
N ILE A 96 -29.60 25.42 -30.46
CA ILE A 96 -29.00 24.10 -30.72
C ILE A 96 -27.93 23.76 -29.67
N ASN A 97 -27.08 24.73 -29.30
CA ASN A 97 -26.01 24.52 -28.30
C ASN A 97 -26.58 24.14 -26.92
N TRP A 98 -27.66 24.78 -26.49
CA TRP A 98 -28.32 24.46 -25.22
C TRP A 98 -29.09 23.15 -25.28
N GLN A 99 -29.70 22.80 -26.42
CA GLN A 99 -30.32 21.48 -26.62
C GLN A 99 -29.29 20.35 -26.54
N VAL A 100 -28.12 20.51 -27.18
CA VAL A 100 -27.00 19.56 -27.09
C VAL A 100 -26.48 19.46 -25.65
N THR A 101 -26.38 20.59 -24.94
CA THR A 101 -25.98 20.62 -23.53
C THR A 101 -26.98 19.87 -22.64
N ALA A 102 -28.28 20.06 -22.87
CA ALA A 102 -29.34 19.32 -22.17
C ALA A 102 -29.27 17.81 -22.47
N CYS A 103 -29.00 17.42 -23.73
CA CYS A 103 -28.79 16.03 -24.12
C CYS A 103 -27.59 15.41 -23.38
N PHE A 104 -26.47 16.13 -23.28
CA PHE A 104 -25.31 15.68 -22.51
C PHE A 104 -25.64 15.54 -21.01
N GLY A 105 -26.35 16.49 -20.42
CA GLY A 105 -26.80 16.42 -19.02
C GLY A 105 -27.68 15.20 -18.75
N ALA A 106 -28.66 14.94 -19.62
CA ALA A 106 -29.53 13.77 -19.53
C ALA A 106 -28.73 12.47 -19.69
N ALA A 107 -27.84 12.40 -20.68
CA ALA A 107 -26.96 11.27 -20.92
C ALA A 107 -26.03 11.00 -19.74
N LEU A 108 -25.51 12.03 -19.08
CA LEU A 108 -24.66 11.91 -17.90
C LEU A 108 -25.43 11.30 -16.71
N ILE A 109 -26.67 11.72 -16.47
CA ILE A 109 -27.53 11.16 -15.39
C ILE A 109 -27.80 9.67 -15.66
N VAL A 110 -28.18 9.33 -16.89
CA VAL A 110 -28.44 7.94 -17.30
C VAL A 110 -27.16 7.10 -17.17
N TRP A 111 -26.03 7.60 -17.65
CA TRP A 111 -24.75 6.91 -17.59
C TRP A 111 -24.28 6.68 -16.15
N LEU A 112 -24.38 7.68 -15.27
CA LEU A 112 -24.07 7.52 -13.85
C LEU A 112 -24.99 6.48 -13.20
N SER A 113 -26.28 6.49 -13.52
CA SER A 113 -27.25 5.50 -13.02
C SER A 113 -26.90 4.08 -13.44
N ILE A 114 -26.45 3.88 -14.70
CA ILE A 114 -25.94 2.59 -15.19
C ILE A 114 -24.67 2.19 -14.42
N CYS A 115 -23.70 3.10 -14.27
CA CYS A 115 -22.46 2.84 -13.55
C CYS A 115 -22.73 2.41 -12.10
N PHE A 116 -23.60 3.13 -11.38
CA PHE A 116 -23.99 2.78 -10.03
C PHE A 116 -24.71 1.43 -9.99
N THR A 117 -25.68 1.20 -10.86
CA THR A 117 -26.40 -0.07 -10.94
C THR A 117 -25.42 -1.23 -11.13
N MET A 118 -24.53 -1.17 -12.12
CA MET A 118 -23.54 -2.22 -12.37
C MET A 118 -22.63 -2.46 -11.16
N ARG A 119 -22.17 -1.39 -10.50
CA ARG A 119 -21.35 -1.49 -9.27
C ARG A 119 -22.10 -2.20 -8.15
N TYR A 120 -23.33 -1.78 -7.88
CA TYR A 120 -24.15 -2.37 -6.82
C TYR A 120 -24.51 -3.83 -7.14
N THR A 121 -24.82 -4.16 -8.39
CA THR A 121 -25.01 -5.55 -8.82
C THR A 121 -23.75 -6.38 -8.59
N LEU A 122 -22.58 -5.89 -8.99
CA LEU A 122 -21.32 -6.57 -8.73
C LEU A 122 -21.07 -6.76 -7.24
N LYS A 123 -21.36 -5.75 -6.41
CA LYS A 123 -21.26 -5.84 -4.96
C LYS A 123 -22.17 -6.92 -4.38
N LEU A 124 -23.43 -6.98 -4.80
CA LEU A 124 -24.37 -8.01 -4.38
C LEU A 124 -23.91 -9.42 -4.79
N LEU A 125 -23.35 -9.57 -5.99
CA LEU A 125 -22.74 -10.83 -6.41
C LEU A 125 -21.54 -11.20 -5.51
N LEU A 126 -20.66 -10.26 -5.20
CA LEU A 126 -19.50 -10.49 -4.34
C LEU A 126 -19.85 -10.78 -2.87
N MET A 127 -21.09 -10.53 -2.43
CA MET A 127 -21.57 -10.95 -1.11
C MET A 127 -21.82 -12.47 -1.02
N TYR A 128 -21.98 -13.17 -2.15
CA TYR A 128 -22.15 -14.62 -2.14
C TYR A 128 -20.85 -15.34 -1.74
N LYS A 129 -20.94 -16.18 -0.71
CA LYS A 129 -19.81 -16.90 -0.11
C LYS A 129 -19.84 -18.41 -0.33
N GLY A 130 -20.90 -18.95 -0.94
CA GLY A 130 -21.09 -20.40 -1.09
C GLY A 130 -19.96 -21.07 -1.88
N TRP A 131 -19.36 -20.34 -2.83
CA TRP A 131 -18.21 -20.81 -3.61
C TRP A 131 -17.00 -21.23 -2.76
N MET A 132 -16.83 -20.68 -1.55
CA MET A 132 -15.70 -21.04 -0.67
C MET A 132 -15.85 -22.44 -0.06
N TYR A 133 -17.08 -22.92 0.05
CA TYR A 133 -17.42 -24.19 0.70
C TYR A 133 -17.70 -25.31 -0.30
N GLU A 134 -17.58 -25.04 -1.61
CA GLU A 134 -17.62 -26.07 -2.64
C GLU A 134 -16.41 -27.01 -2.47
N SER A 135 -16.66 -28.32 -2.55
CA SER A 135 -15.59 -29.30 -2.48
C SER A 135 -14.62 -29.13 -3.65
N ARG A 136 -13.33 -29.31 -3.37
CA ARG A 136 -12.24 -29.30 -4.36
C ARG A 136 -11.62 -30.67 -4.55
N ALA A 137 -12.22 -31.71 -3.97
CA ALA A 137 -11.72 -33.07 -4.08
C ALA A 137 -11.84 -33.57 -5.53
N PRO A 138 -10.92 -34.44 -5.99
CA PRO A 138 -11.04 -35.09 -7.30
C PRO A 138 -12.42 -35.75 -7.46
N GLY A 139 -13.08 -35.52 -8.59
CA GLY A 139 -14.42 -36.07 -8.88
C GLY A 139 -15.61 -35.26 -8.34
N SER A 140 -15.38 -34.23 -7.51
CA SER A 140 -16.45 -33.34 -7.04
C SER A 140 -16.95 -32.40 -8.15
N LYS A 141 -18.26 -32.12 -8.17
CA LYS A 141 -18.89 -31.20 -9.12
C LYS A 141 -19.33 -29.93 -8.41
N VAL A 142 -18.94 -28.78 -8.96
CA VAL A 142 -19.39 -27.46 -8.49
C VAL A 142 -20.91 -27.34 -8.70
N SER A 143 -21.61 -26.82 -7.70
CA SER A 143 -23.06 -26.62 -7.76
C SER A 143 -23.48 -25.70 -8.93
N LEU A 144 -24.70 -25.92 -9.46
CA LEU A 144 -25.25 -25.06 -10.52
C LEU A 144 -25.35 -23.59 -10.06
N ARG A 145 -25.70 -23.37 -8.79
CA ARG A 145 -25.78 -22.03 -8.19
C ARG A 145 -24.44 -21.29 -8.28
N THR A 146 -23.35 -21.94 -7.89
CA THR A 146 -22.01 -21.36 -7.98
C THR A 146 -21.58 -21.14 -9.43
N LYS A 147 -21.92 -22.05 -10.35
CA LYS A 147 -21.63 -21.86 -11.79
C LYS A 147 -22.34 -20.65 -12.37
N VAL A 148 -23.63 -20.51 -12.11
CA VAL A 148 -24.45 -19.37 -12.58
C VAL A 148 -23.92 -18.06 -12.00
N TRP A 149 -23.66 -18.03 -10.69
CA TRP A 149 -23.05 -16.86 -10.04
C TRP A 149 -21.70 -16.49 -10.66
N ALA A 150 -20.81 -17.47 -10.87
CA ALA A 150 -19.49 -17.23 -11.44
C ALA A 150 -19.58 -16.66 -12.86
N ALA A 151 -20.54 -17.14 -13.67
CA ALA A 151 -20.80 -16.58 -14.99
C ALA A 151 -21.19 -15.09 -14.92
N PHE A 152 -22.11 -14.72 -14.02
CA PHE A 152 -22.50 -13.31 -13.83
C PHE A 152 -21.35 -12.42 -13.34
N VAL A 153 -20.56 -12.90 -12.37
CA VAL A 153 -19.36 -12.18 -11.89
C VAL A 153 -18.39 -11.96 -13.04
N LYS A 154 -18.11 -13.00 -13.82
CA LYS A 154 -17.17 -12.93 -14.95
C LYS A 154 -17.65 -11.98 -16.04
N ILE A 155 -18.95 -11.99 -16.38
CA ILE A 155 -19.53 -11.05 -17.34
C ILE A 155 -19.33 -9.61 -16.87
N LEU A 156 -19.68 -9.31 -15.61
CA LEU A 156 -19.56 -7.96 -15.06
C LEU A 156 -18.13 -7.49 -14.87
N SER A 157 -17.20 -8.38 -14.54
CA SER A 157 -15.79 -8.05 -14.33
C SER A 157 -14.94 -8.03 -15.60
N SER A 158 -15.38 -8.69 -16.68
CA SER A 158 -14.62 -8.78 -17.93
C SER A 158 -14.95 -7.67 -18.94
N TRP A 159 -15.99 -6.87 -18.70
CA TRP A 159 -16.37 -5.79 -19.63
C TRP A 159 -15.29 -4.73 -19.80
N ASN A 160 -14.48 -4.47 -18.76
CA ASN A 160 -13.42 -3.48 -18.77
C ASN A 160 -12.20 -4.03 -18.03
N THR A 161 -10.99 -3.64 -18.44
CA THR A 161 -9.77 -4.01 -17.70
C THR A 161 -9.73 -3.23 -16.39
N PRO A 162 -9.65 -3.88 -15.23
CA PRO A 162 -9.58 -3.18 -13.96
C PRO A 162 -8.22 -2.51 -13.76
N GLY A 163 -8.19 -1.42 -13.00
CA GLY A 163 -6.99 -0.89 -12.35
C GLY A 163 -6.97 -1.28 -10.87
N LEU A 164 -5.89 -0.92 -10.17
CA LEU A 164 -5.59 -1.37 -8.81
C LEU A 164 -6.77 -1.16 -7.84
N TYR A 165 -7.46 -0.03 -7.95
CA TYR A 165 -8.56 0.33 -7.05
C TYR A 165 -9.95 0.22 -7.68
N SER A 166 -10.07 -0.35 -8.90
CA SER A 166 -11.34 -0.44 -9.63
C SER A 166 -12.45 -1.18 -8.85
N PHE A 167 -12.09 -2.21 -8.08
CA PHE A 167 -13.08 -2.98 -7.31
C PHE A 167 -13.38 -2.40 -5.93
N GLN A 168 -12.64 -1.40 -5.41
CA GLN A 168 -12.79 -0.95 -4.02
C GLN A 168 -14.22 -0.49 -3.69
N GLY A 169 -14.89 0.17 -4.63
CA GLY A 169 -16.29 0.58 -4.49
C GLY A 169 -17.31 -0.57 -4.57
N SER A 170 -16.90 -1.72 -5.11
CA SER A 170 -17.74 -2.91 -5.29
C SER A 170 -17.50 -3.98 -4.22
N LEU A 171 -16.46 -3.85 -3.40
CA LEU A 171 -16.19 -4.83 -2.34
C LEU A 171 -17.32 -4.83 -1.29
N PRO A 172 -17.76 -6.01 -0.83
CA PRO A 172 -18.70 -6.09 0.27
C PRO A 172 -18.04 -5.62 1.57
N ARG A 173 -18.83 -5.06 2.49
CA ARG A 173 -18.34 -4.77 3.84
C ARG A 173 -18.07 -6.07 4.58
N LEU A 174 -17.12 -6.03 5.51
CA LEU A 174 -16.87 -7.15 6.41
C LEU A 174 -18.13 -7.38 7.27
N PRO A 175 -18.76 -8.57 7.21
CA PRO A 175 -19.97 -8.82 7.99
C PRO A 175 -19.63 -9.01 9.47
N VAL A 176 -20.53 -8.55 10.33
CA VAL A 176 -20.48 -8.83 11.77
C VAL A 176 -21.13 -10.20 12.02
N PRO A 177 -20.40 -11.21 12.54
CA PRO A 177 -20.98 -12.51 12.88
C PRO A 177 -22.05 -12.38 13.98
N ALA A 178 -22.99 -13.31 14.02
CA ALA A 178 -23.95 -13.38 15.12
C ALA A 178 -23.22 -13.65 16.44
N LEU A 179 -23.72 -13.06 17.54
CA LEU A 179 -23.15 -13.24 18.87
C LEU A 179 -23.17 -14.72 19.27
N HIS A 180 -24.31 -15.38 19.10
CA HIS A 180 -24.50 -16.80 19.36
C HIS A 180 -23.48 -17.68 18.62
N ASP A 181 -23.38 -17.53 17.29
CA ASP A 181 -22.43 -18.27 16.47
C ASP A 181 -20.98 -18.03 16.91
N THR A 182 -20.66 -16.82 17.36
CA THR A 182 -19.33 -16.47 17.88
C THR A 182 -19.05 -17.19 19.19
N MET A 183 -20.02 -17.24 20.12
CA MET A 183 -19.88 -17.96 21.39
C MET A 183 -19.75 -19.47 21.18
N GLN A 184 -20.56 -20.07 20.32
CA GLN A 184 -20.44 -21.49 19.99
C GLN A 184 -19.06 -21.83 19.38
N ARG A 185 -18.56 -20.99 18.46
CA ARG A 185 -17.23 -21.18 17.87
C ARG A 185 -16.12 -21.00 18.89
N TYR A 186 -16.26 -20.04 19.80
CA TYR A 186 -15.34 -19.82 20.91
C TYR A 186 -15.28 -21.07 21.80
N LEU A 187 -16.42 -21.56 22.30
CA LEU A 187 -16.49 -22.75 23.16
C LEU A 187 -15.89 -23.97 22.46
N ARG A 188 -16.25 -24.22 21.20
CA ARG A 188 -15.64 -25.29 20.40
C ARG A 188 -14.12 -25.15 20.27
N SER A 189 -13.60 -23.93 20.16
CA SER A 189 -12.16 -23.69 20.03
C SER A 189 -11.37 -23.90 21.32
N VAL A 190 -11.97 -23.60 22.48
CA VAL A 190 -11.32 -23.78 23.78
C VAL A 190 -11.53 -25.16 24.36
N ARG A 191 -12.55 -25.92 23.90
CA ARG A 191 -12.82 -27.28 24.38
C ARG A 191 -11.60 -28.20 24.40
N PRO A 192 -10.78 -28.33 23.32
CA PRO A 192 -9.61 -29.22 23.36
C PRO A 192 -8.48 -28.70 24.25
N LEU A 193 -8.58 -27.48 24.80
CA LEU A 193 -7.56 -26.84 25.64
C LEU A 193 -7.89 -26.92 27.14
N LEU A 194 -9.10 -27.36 27.49
CA LEU A 194 -9.65 -27.31 28.84
C LEU A 194 -10.15 -28.68 29.28
N ASP A 195 -9.98 -28.98 30.57
CA ASP A 195 -10.68 -30.08 31.22
C ASP A 195 -12.19 -29.78 31.39
N ASP A 196 -12.94 -30.77 31.86
CA ASP A 196 -14.40 -30.68 31.98
C ASP A 196 -14.86 -29.59 32.93
N GLU A 197 -14.17 -29.43 34.06
CA GLU A 197 -14.51 -28.42 35.06
C GLU A 197 -14.28 -27.00 34.52
N ASN A 198 -13.11 -26.74 33.92
CA ASN A 198 -12.82 -25.43 33.34
C ASN A 198 -13.68 -25.14 32.12
N TYR A 199 -13.99 -26.15 31.31
CA TYR A 199 -14.89 -25.99 30.18
C TYR A 199 -16.31 -25.64 30.63
N ALA A 200 -16.86 -26.32 31.63
CA ALA A 200 -18.18 -26.01 32.20
C ALA A 200 -18.22 -24.57 32.74
N ARG A 201 -17.14 -24.11 33.38
CA ARG A 201 -17.00 -22.72 33.80
C ARG A 201 -17.02 -21.75 32.62
N MET A 202 -16.28 -22.04 31.55
CA MET A 202 -16.28 -21.18 30.34
C MET A 202 -17.62 -21.15 29.62
N GLU A 203 -18.33 -22.28 29.60
CA GLU A 203 -19.69 -22.35 29.08
C GLU A 203 -20.65 -21.45 29.87
N GLY A 204 -20.59 -21.49 31.21
CA GLY A 204 -21.33 -20.59 32.08
C GLY A 204 -21.07 -19.11 31.77
N LEU A 205 -19.80 -18.71 31.70
CA LEU A 205 -19.41 -17.32 31.40
C LEU A 205 -19.81 -16.88 29.98
N ALA A 206 -19.69 -17.76 28.99
CA ALA A 206 -20.11 -17.45 27.62
C ALA A 206 -21.62 -17.22 27.54
N ASN A 207 -22.41 -18.05 28.23
CA ASN A 207 -23.86 -17.91 28.32
C ASN A 207 -24.26 -16.62 29.07
N GLU A 208 -23.58 -16.29 30.16
CA GLU A 208 -23.79 -15.04 30.88
C GLU A 208 -23.48 -13.83 29.98
N PHE A 209 -22.33 -13.82 29.31
CA PHE A 209 -21.95 -12.74 28.40
C PHE A 209 -22.97 -12.59 27.26
N GLU A 210 -23.39 -13.69 26.64
CA GLU A 210 -24.38 -13.69 25.56
C GLU A 210 -25.75 -13.17 26.02
N SER A 211 -26.17 -13.53 27.23
CA SER A 211 -27.49 -13.14 27.74
C SER A 211 -27.53 -11.71 28.28
N THR A 212 -26.39 -11.17 28.73
CA THR A 212 -26.26 -9.86 29.39
C THR A 212 -25.61 -8.79 28.49
N ILE A 213 -24.39 -8.37 28.79
CA ILE A 213 -23.69 -7.23 28.17
C ILE A 213 -23.34 -7.47 26.70
N GLY A 214 -23.14 -8.73 26.29
CA GLY A 214 -22.75 -9.09 24.93
C GLY A 214 -23.75 -8.60 23.89
N LYS A 215 -25.06 -8.63 24.17
CA LYS A 215 -26.11 -8.09 23.27
C LYS A 215 -25.92 -6.59 23.01
N LYS A 216 -25.62 -5.83 24.06
CA LYS A 216 -25.40 -4.37 23.97
C LYS A 216 -24.14 -4.07 23.17
N LEU A 217 -23.05 -4.79 23.41
CA LEU A 217 -21.79 -4.64 22.66
C LEU A 217 -21.96 -5.03 21.18
N GLN A 218 -22.66 -6.12 20.90
CA GLN A 218 -22.99 -6.57 19.54
C GLN A 218 -23.80 -5.53 18.77
N TRP A 219 -24.74 -4.85 19.45
CA TRP A 219 -25.52 -3.76 18.85
C TRP A 219 -24.63 -2.58 18.46
N TYR A 220 -23.75 -2.11 19.35
CA TYR A 220 -22.78 -1.05 19.02
C TYR A 220 -21.84 -1.46 17.88
N LEU A 221 -21.38 -2.72 17.86
CA LEU A 221 -20.54 -3.24 16.78
C LEU A 221 -21.27 -3.24 15.42
N THR A 222 -22.56 -3.60 15.44
CA THR A 222 -23.42 -3.57 14.26
C THR A 222 -23.59 -2.14 13.77
N LEU A 223 -23.86 -1.18 14.66
CA LEU A 223 -23.91 0.23 14.30
C LEU A 223 -22.58 0.71 13.68
N LYS A 224 -21.43 0.39 14.30
CA LYS A 224 -20.11 0.72 13.73
C LYS A 224 -19.95 0.17 12.32
N SER A 225 -20.41 -1.04 12.05
CA SER A 225 -20.33 -1.66 10.71
C SER A 225 -21.15 -0.93 9.63
N TRP A 226 -22.13 -0.13 10.01
CA TRP A 226 -22.92 0.67 9.07
C TRP A 226 -22.20 1.95 8.64
N TRP A 227 -21.34 2.50 9.49
CA TRP A 227 -20.62 3.74 9.25
C TRP A 227 -19.18 3.53 8.80
N ALA A 228 -18.53 2.44 9.25
CA ALA A 228 -17.18 2.11 8.86
C ALA A 228 -17.12 1.38 7.50
N THR A 229 -16.04 1.60 6.75
CA THR A 229 -15.73 0.80 5.55
C THR A 229 -15.43 -0.66 5.91
N ASN A 230 -14.69 -0.85 7.01
CA ASN A 230 -14.47 -2.11 7.68
C ASN A 230 -14.47 -1.83 9.19
N TYR A 231 -15.28 -2.56 9.96
CA TYR A 231 -15.47 -2.29 11.39
C TYR A 231 -14.27 -2.69 12.26
N VAL A 232 -13.32 -3.47 11.72
CA VAL A 232 -12.15 -4.00 12.45
C VAL A 232 -10.87 -3.22 12.17
N SER A 233 -10.71 -2.66 10.98
CA SER A 233 -9.39 -2.20 10.49
C SER A 233 -8.71 -1.15 11.37
N ASP A 234 -9.45 -0.14 11.83
CA ASP A 234 -8.95 0.92 12.71
C ASP A 234 -8.51 0.36 14.07
N TRP A 235 -9.34 -0.48 14.68
CA TRP A 235 -9.02 -1.11 15.96
C TRP A 235 -7.89 -2.13 15.85
N TRP A 236 -7.81 -2.85 14.74
CA TRP A 236 -6.74 -3.80 14.48
C TRP A 236 -5.39 -3.08 14.37
N GLU A 237 -5.32 -2.04 13.54
CA GLU A 237 -4.11 -1.23 13.40
C GLU A 237 -3.72 -0.57 14.73
N GLU A 238 -4.68 0.05 15.43
CA GLU A 238 -4.41 0.78 16.67
C GLU A 238 -4.06 -0.14 17.85
N TYR A 239 -4.95 -1.07 18.21
CA TYR A 239 -4.84 -1.82 19.45
C TYR A 239 -3.95 -3.06 19.34
N VAL A 240 -3.89 -3.72 18.18
CA VAL A 240 -3.05 -4.92 18.01
C VAL A 240 -1.60 -4.54 17.72
N TYR A 241 -1.37 -3.46 16.97
CA TYR A 241 -0.02 -3.07 16.57
C TYR A 241 0.46 -1.77 17.19
N LEU A 242 -0.23 -0.64 16.93
CA LEU A 242 0.32 0.69 17.22
C LEU A 242 0.40 0.99 18.72
N ARG A 243 -0.46 0.43 19.56
CA ARG A 243 -0.38 0.56 21.03
C ARG A 243 0.54 -0.47 21.69
N GLY A 244 0.91 -1.55 20.99
CA GLY A 244 1.93 -2.49 21.47
C GLY A 244 3.25 -1.77 21.76
N ARG A 245 3.81 -1.95 22.95
CA ARG A 245 5.05 -1.28 23.40
C ARG A 245 6.30 -2.16 23.26
N SER A 246 6.12 -3.45 22.96
CA SER A 246 7.22 -4.38 22.73
C SER A 246 8.07 -3.99 21.51
N PRO A 247 9.38 -4.31 21.52
CA PRO A 247 10.25 -4.20 20.34
C PRO A 247 9.64 -4.78 19.06
N LEU A 248 9.77 -4.07 17.92
CA LEU A 248 9.21 -4.54 16.65
C LEU A 248 9.97 -5.73 16.06
N MET A 249 11.30 -5.69 16.13
CA MET A 249 12.24 -6.59 15.44
C MET A 249 11.83 -8.07 15.42
N ILE A 250 11.42 -8.63 16.57
CA ILE A 250 11.04 -10.05 16.68
C ILE A 250 9.55 -10.26 17.01
N ASN A 251 8.89 -9.28 17.64
CA ASN A 251 7.53 -9.45 18.13
C ASN A 251 6.46 -9.03 17.09
N SER A 252 6.86 -8.30 16.06
CA SER A 252 5.94 -7.77 15.05
C SER A 252 6.47 -7.95 13.64
N ASN A 253 7.73 -7.58 13.36
CA ASN A 253 8.28 -7.65 12.01
C ASN A 253 8.34 -9.10 11.53
N PHE A 254 8.17 -9.26 10.21
CA PHE A 254 8.29 -10.54 9.54
C PHE A 254 9.34 -10.45 8.44
N TYR A 255 9.72 -11.60 7.91
CA TYR A 255 10.69 -11.68 6.82
C TYR A 255 10.21 -12.61 5.73
N GLY A 256 10.83 -12.50 4.57
CA GLY A 256 10.63 -13.43 3.47
C GLY A 256 11.88 -13.53 2.61
N THR A 257 12.05 -14.68 1.99
CA THR A 257 13.13 -14.95 1.04
C THR A 257 12.62 -14.76 -0.38
N ASP A 258 13.53 -14.43 -1.30
CA ASP A 258 13.27 -14.52 -2.75
C ASP A 258 13.17 -16.00 -3.18
N ALA A 259 13.06 -16.27 -4.49
CA ALA A 259 13.04 -17.61 -5.08
C ALA A 259 14.30 -18.42 -4.70
N ILE A 260 14.26 -19.09 -3.54
CA ILE A 260 15.41 -19.77 -2.91
C ILE A 260 16.02 -20.88 -3.77
N PHE A 261 15.25 -21.42 -4.71
CA PHE A 261 15.66 -22.46 -5.64
C PHE A 261 16.36 -21.91 -6.90
N MET A 262 16.45 -20.59 -7.04
CA MET A 262 17.07 -19.93 -8.19
C MET A 262 18.34 -19.18 -7.77
N ASN A 263 19.46 -19.49 -8.42
CA ASN A 263 20.70 -18.73 -8.30
C ASN A 263 20.89 -17.91 -9.57
N LEU A 264 20.58 -16.61 -9.51
CA LEU A 264 20.56 -15.75 -10.69
C LEU A 264 21.92 -15.10 -11.00
N THR A 265 22.65 -14.67 -9.96
CA THR A 265 24.01 -14.13 -10.07
C THR A 265 24.69 -14.17 -8.71
N ASN A 266 26.02 -14.27 -8.71
CA ASN A 266 26.83 -14.16 -7.49
C ASN A 266 27.33 -12.73 -7.24
N ASN A 267 27.00 -11.77 -8.11
CA ASN A 267 27.38 -10.37 -7.94
C ASN A 267 26.31 -9.62 -7.13
N GLN A 268 26.64 -9.28 -5.88
CA GLN A 268 25.77 -8.55 -4.95
C GLN A 268 25.28 -7.21 -5.51
N ALA A 269 26.17 -6.39 -6.08
CA ALA A 269 25.83 -5.07 -6.62
C ALA A 269 24.86 -5.18 -7.80
N ALA A 270 25.16 -6.08 -8.75
CA ALA A 270 24.32 -6.32 -9.91
C ALA A 270 22.93 -6.84 -9.51
N ARG A 271 22.85 -7.73 -8.51
CA ARG A 271 21.57 -8.19 -7.98
C ARG A 271 20.80 -7.05 -7.33
N ALA A 272 21.42 -6.33 -6.39
CA ALA A 272 20.80 -5.22 -5.68
C ALA A 272 20.23 -4.18 -6.65
N ALA A 273 21.00 -3.82 -7.68
CA ALA A 273 20.57 -2.87 -8.69
C ALA A 273 19.33 -3.31 -9.49
N ASN A 274 19.27 -4.58 -9.90
CA ASN A 274 18.11 -5.12 -10.59
C ASN A 274 16.87 -5.16 -9.69
N VAL A 275 17.02 -5.59 -8.43
CA VAL A 275 15.92 -5.61 -7.46
C VAL A 275 15.40 -4.20 -7.19
N VAL A 276 16.29 -3.23 -6.96
CA VAL A 276 15.91 -1.82 -6.80
C VAL A 276 15.15 -1.33 -8.03
N TYR A 277 15.66 -1.56 -9.24
CA TYR A 277 14.99 -1.16 -10.48
C TYR A 277 13.56 -1.74 -10.59
N LEU A 278 13.40 -3.05 -10.33
CA LEU A 278 12.11 -3.73 -10.38
C LEU A 278 11.14 -3.20 -9.32
N LEU A 279 11.61 -2.97 -8.09
CA LEU A 279 10.81 -2.36 -7.02
C LEU A 279 10.35 -0.95 -7.36
N LEU A 280 11.20 -0.15 -8.01
CA LEU A 280 10.83 1.19 -8.47
C LEU A 280 9.82 1.16 -9.61
N GLY A 281 9.94 0.19 -10.52
CA GLY A 281 8.93 -0.10 -11.53
C GLY A 281 7.57 -0.46 -10.90
N PHE A 282 7.60 -1.36 -9.92
CA PHE A 282 6.41 -1.77 -9.16
C PHE A 282 5.78 -0.60 -8.39
N ARG A 283 6.60 0.20 -7.69
CA ARG A 283 6.18 1.44 -7.04
C ARG A 283 5.49 2.40 -8.00
N ARG A 284 6.03 2.59 -9.21
CA ARG A 284 5.41 3.44 -10.23
C ARG A 284 4.03 2.93 -10.65
N LEU A 285 3.85 1.63 -10.79
CA LEU A 285 2.54 1.03 -11.11
C LEU A 285 1.52 1.28 -10.00
N ILE A 286 1.91 1.16 -8.74
CA ILE A 286 1.05 1.47 -7.58
C ILE A 286 0.70 2.96 -7.56
N GLU A 287 1.71 3.84 -7.63
CA GLU A 287 1.52 5.29 -7.52
C GLU A 287 0.62 5.85 -8.63
N ARG A 288 0.65 5.24 -9.82
CA ARG A 288 -0.23 5.58 -10.95
C ARG A 288 -1.53 4.79 -10.96
N GLN A 289 -1.75 3.85 -10.04
CA GLN A 289 -2.92 2.95 -10.00
C GLN A 289 -3.07 2.07 -11.26
N GLU A 290 -1.95 1.73 -11.90
CA GLU A 290 -1.87 0.95 -13.15
C GLU A 290 -1.66 -0.55 -12.89
N LEU A 291 -1.30 -0.93 -11.66
CA LEU A 291 -1.20 -2.33 -11.24
C LEU A 291 -2.58 -3.00 -11.35
N GLN A 292 -2.61 -4.26 -11.79
CA GLN A 292 -3.84 -5.06 -11.79
C GLN A 292 -4.17 -5.50 -10.36
N PRO A 293 -5.46 -5.52 -9.96
CA PRO A 293 -5.85 -6.01 -8.65
C PRO A 293 -5.58 -7.51 -8.51
N ILE A 294 -5.32 -7.96 -7.28
CA ILE A 294 -5.23 -9.40 -7.00
C ILE A 294 -6.64 -10.01 -7.06
N MET A 295 -6.75 -11.12 -7.80
CA MET A 295 -7.99 -11.85 -7.99
C MET A 295 -7.82 -13.30 -7.53
N VAL A 296 -8.61 -13.75 -6.56
CA VAL A 296 -8.70 -15.17 -6.18
C VAL A 296 -9.39 -15.93 -7.31
N GLN A 297 -8.72 -16.97 -7.81
CA GLN A 297 -9.18 -17.80 -8.95
C GLN A 297 -9.50 -16.96 -10.20
N GLY A 298 -8.87 -15.79 -10.37
CA GLY A 298 -9.15 -14.88 -11.49
C GLY A 298 -10.53 -14.22 -11.46
N MET A 299 -11.33 -14.41 -10.40
CA MET A 299 -12.73 -13.96 -10.34
C MET A 299 -13.03 -13.04 -9.16
N ILE A 300 -12.47 -13.31 -7.98
CA ILE A 300 -12.84 -12.59 -6.76
C ILE A 300 -11.77 -11.56 -6.39
N PRO A 301 -12.08 -10.26 -6.50
CA PRO A 301 -11.11 -9.22 -6.19
C PRO A 301 -10.82 -9.16 -4.69
N LEU A 302 -9.56 -8.87 -4.35
CA LEU A 302 -9.16 -8.57 -2.98
C LEU A 302 -9.04 -7.06 -2.75
N CYS A 303 -9.13 -6.66 -1.48
CA CYS A 303 -8.82 -5.29 -1.07
C CYS A 303 -7.38 -4.95 -1.46
N SER A 304 -7.18 -3.77 -2.05
CA SER A 304 -5.87 -3.30 -2.53
C SER A 304 -5.37 -2.10 -1.73
N TRP A 305 -6.02 -1.75 -0.62
CA TRP A 305 -5.73 -0.54 0.15
C TRP A 305 -4.30 -0.53 0.72
N GLN A 306 -3.80 -1.68 1.19
CA GLN A 306 -2.46 -1.83 1.75
C GLN A 306 -1.33 -1.46 0.77
N TYR A 307 -1.55 -1.56 -0.54
CA TYR A 307 -0.55 -1.15 -1.54
C TYR A 307 -0.16 0.32 -1.43
N GLU A 308 -1.06 1.19 -0.93
CA GLU A 308 -0.74 2.60 -0.75
C GLU A 308 0.42 2.80 0.23
N ARG A 309 0.56 1.90 1.21
CA ARG A 309 1.55 2.01 2.28
C ARG A 309 2.82 1.18 2.06
N THR A 310 2.93 0.43 0.96
CA THR A 310 4.12 -0.39 0.69
C THR A 310 5.40 0.45 0.63
N PHE A 311 5.38 1.58 -0.07
CA PHE A 311 6.54 2.45 -0.27
C PHE A 311 6.37 3.79 0.45
N ASN A 312 7.49 4.46 0.73
CA ASN A 312 7.53 5.78 1.37
C ASN A 312 6.88 5.81 2.77
N THR A 313 6.79 4.65 3.43
CA THR A 313 6.07 4.51 4.70
C THR A 313 7.02 4.09 5.81
N VAL A 314 6.74 4.58 7.01
CA VAL A 314 7.47 4.23 8.23
C VAL A 314 6.51 4.27 9.42
N ARG A 315 6.74 3.40 10.40
CA ARG A 315 6.09 3.44 11.70
C ARG A 315 6.91 4.30 12.65
N VAL A 316 6.43 5.52 12.92
CA VAL A 316 7.09 6.44 13.85
C VAL A 316 6.69 6.10 15.29
N PRO A 317 7.66 5.93 16.21
CA PRO A 317 7.35 5.64 17.61
C PRO A 317 6.63 6.83 18.27
N GLY A 318 5.65 6.54 19.11
CA GLY A 318 5.02 7.50 20.02
C GLY A 318 5.09 7.01 21.47
N LEU A 319 4.86 7.90 22.44
CA LEU A 319 4.96 7.54 23.87
C LEU A 319 3.96 6.44 24.24
N GLU A 320 2.68 6.63 23.87
CA GLU A 320 1.61 5.66 24.15
C GLU A 320 1.18 4.89 22.91
N THR A 321 1.12 5.57 21.75
CA THR A 321 0.65 5.01 20.48
C THR A 321 1.58 5.46 19.37
N ASP A 322 2.06 4.50 18.58
CA ASP A 322 2.86 4.78 17.38
C ASP A 322 1.97 5.30 16.25
N ARG A 323 2.57 5.77 15.16
CA ARG A 323 1.82 6.19 13.98
C ARG A 323 2.46 5.73 12.69
N ILE A 324 1.63 5.31 11.74
CA ILE A 324 2.06 5.07 10.37
C ILE A 324 2.12 6.41 9.64
N VAL A 325 3.30 6.77 9.15
CA VAL A 325 3.55 7.98 8.37
C VAL A 325 3.87 7.58 6.94
N HIS A 326 3.07 8.07 6.01
CA HIS A 326 3.28 7.90 4.58
C HIS A 326 3.73 9.22 3.95
N TYR A 327 4.95 9.22 3.39
CA TYR A 327 5.55 10.36 2.72
C TYR A 327 5.13 10.41 1.25
N ARG A 328 4.92 11.62 0.75
CA ARG A 328 4.60 11.85 -0.67
C ARG A 328 5.87 12.14 -1.46
N ASP A 329 5.96 11.56 -2.66
CA ASP A 329 6.93 11.92 -3.70
C ASP A 329 8.42 11.70 -3.37
N SER A 330 8.74 10.69 -2.56
CA SER A 330 10.14 10.30 -2.25
C SER A 330 10.97 9.99 -3.49
N ASN A 331 12.16 10.58 -3.59
CA ASN A 331 13.03 10.54 -4.76
C ASN A 331 14.36 9.80 -4.53
N HIS A 332 14.51 9.14 -3.38
CA HIS A 332 15.72 8.42 -2.97
C HIS A 332 15.35 7.12 -2.23
N ILE A 333 16.33 6.22 -2.14
CA ILE A 333 16.34 5.13 -1.16
C ILE A 333 17.48 5.39 -0.16
N VAL A 334 17.46 4.66 0.94
CA VAL A 334 18.59 4.63 1.87
C VAL A 334 19.22 3.25 1.84
N VAL A 335 20.54 3.21 1.71
CA VAL A 335 21.33 1.98 1.68
C VAL A 335 22.17 1.90 2.95
N LEU A 336 22.10 0.78 3.66
CA LEU A 336 22.94 0.44 4.80
C LEU A 336 24.03 -0.51 4.32
N HIS A 337 25.28 -0.20 4.68
CA HIS A 337 26.41 -1.08 4.46
C HIS A 337 27.47 -0.78 5.52
N LYS A 338 27.96 -1.81 6.22
CA LYS A 338 28.99 -1.70 7.28
C LYS A 338 28.75 -0.58 8.30
N GLY A 339 27.49 -0.41 8.71
CA GLY A 339 27.10 0.59 9.71
C GLY A 339 26.94 2.03 9.19
N CYS A 340 27.21 2.29 7.91
CA CYS A 340 27.04 3.60 7.28
C CYS A 340 25.71 3.71 6.54
N TYR A 341 25.16 4.94 6.46
CA TYR A 341 23.91 5.25 5.77
C TYR A 341 24.16 6.08 4.51
N TYR A 342 23.74 5.56 3.36
CA TYR A 342 23.93 6.23 2.08
C TYR A 342 22.58 6.63 1.49
N LYS A 343 22.43 7.92 1.19
CA LYS A 343 21.29 8.43 0.41
C LYS A 343 21.56 8.18 -1.07
N VAL A 344 20.78 7.29 -1.67
CA VAL A 344 20.93 6.93 -3.09
C VAL A 344 19.79 7.54 -3.90
N THR A 345 20.15 8.36 -4.88
CA THR A 345 19.17 8.97 -5.79
C THR A 345 18.72 7.94 -6.81
N ILE A 346 17.40 7.85 -7.03
CA ILE A 346 16.80 6.80 -7.88
C ILE A 346 16.24 7.32 -9.21
N TYR A 347 16.34 8.64 -9.45
CA TYR A 347 15.90 9.30 -10.67
C TYR A 347 16.99 10.19 -11.26
N PHE A 348 17.09 10.21 -12.58
CA PHE A 348 17.91 11.17 -13.32
C PHE A 348 17.12 11.70 -14.51
N LYS A 349 17.08 13.01 -14.71
CA LYS A 349 16.34 13.66 -15.81
C LYS A 349 14.90 13.14 -15.98
N GLY A 350 14.18 12.96 -14.86
CA GLY A 350 12.77 12.55 -14.84
C GLY A 350 12.49 11.07 -15.12
N ARG A 351 13.52 10.24 -15.36
CA ARG A 351 13.39 8.77 -15.50
C ARG A 351 13.97 8.04 -14.29
N ILE A 352 13.51 6.82 -14.06
CA ILE A 352 14.16 5.89 -13.13
C ILE A 352 15.56 5.58 -13.68
N LEU A 353 16.55 5.47 -12.80
CA LEU A 353 17.90 5.03 -13.18
C LEU A 353 17.86 3.60 -13.75
N ARG A 354 18.70 3.33 -14.75
CA ARG A 354 18.85 1.99 -15.33
C ARG A 354 19.58 1.07 -14.34
N PRO A 355 19.41 -0.26 -14.41
CA PRO A 355 20.12 -1.18 -13.55
C PRO A 355 21.64 -0.96 -13.52
N CYS A 356 22.28 -0.71 -14.66
CA CYS A 356 23.72 -0.42 -14.71
C CYS A 356 24.12 0.86 -13.94
N GLU A 357 23.28 1.89 -13.95
CA GLU A 357 23.54 3.16 -13.24
C GLU A 357 23.33 3.01 -11.72
N ILE A 358 22.39 2.14 -11.32
CA ILE A 358 22.20 1.79 -9.92
C ILE A 358 23.35 0.88 -9.45
N GLN A 359 23.80 -0.05 -10.29
CA GLN A 359 24.91 -0.96 -10.00
C GLN A 359 26.19 -0.18 -9.69
N VAL A 360 26.54 0.83 -10.50
CA VAL A 360 27.71 1.69 -10.23
C VAL A 360 27.63 2.33 -8.83
N GLN A 361 26.45 2.83 -8.43
CA GLN A 361 26.27 3.38 -7.08
C GLN A 361 26.40 2.31 -5.99
N MET A 362 25.93 1.07 -6.23
CA MET A 362 26.10 -0.03 -5.27
C MET A 362 27.56 -0.46 -5.16
N GLU A 363 28.29 -0.52 -6.28
CA GLU A 363 29.72 -0.82 -6.32
C GLU A 363 30.53 0.25 -5.60
N GLU A 364 30.19 1.53 -5.77
CA GLU A 364 30.80 2.63 -5.03
C GLU A 364 30.58 2.49 -3.51
N ILE A 365 29.37 2.12 -3.08
CA ILE A 365 29.05 1.86 -1.67
C ILE A 365 29.84 0.66 -1.13
N LEU A 366 29.88 -0.46 -1.86
CA LEU A 366 30.61 -1.67 -1.45
C LEU A 366 32.12 -1.45 -1.38
N ASN A 367 32.67 -0.62 -2.27
CA ASN A 367 34.09 -0.26 -2.30
C ASN A 367 34.44 0.95 -1.42
N SER A 368 33.44 1.57 -0.78
CA SER A 368 33.62 2.73 0.08
C SER A 368 34.52 2.39 1.26
N LYS A 369 35.47 3.28 1.55
CA LYS A 369 36.32 3.22 2.74
C LYS A 369 35.74 4.03 3.90
N ALA A 370 34.52 4.55 3.76
CA ALA A 370 33.87 5.33 4.81
C ALA A 370 33.63 4.44 6.03
N THR A 371 34.04 4.95 7.19
CA THR A 371 33.76 4.35 8.49
C THR A 371 32.61 5.09 9.17
N PRO A 372 31.74 4.40 9.92
CA PRO A 372 30.63 5.04 10.61
C PRO A 372 31.14 6.07 11.61
N LEU A 373 30.42 7.18 11.73
CA LEU A 373 30.66 8.14 12.81
C LEU A 373 30.38 7.49 14.18
N PRO A 374 30.91 8.04 15.30
CA PRO A 374 30.67 7.50 16.63
C PRO A 374 29.17 7.27 16.91
N GLY A 375 28.79 6.01 17.11
CA GLY A 375 27.41 5.59 17.37
C GLY A 375 26.54 5.37 16.12
N GLU A 376 26.95 5.82 14.93
CA GLU A 376 26.20 5.64 13.68
C GLU A 376 26.02 4.17 13.32
N GLU A 377 27.07 3.36 13.52
CA GLU A 377 27.06 1.92 13.25
C GLU A 377 25.86 1.22 13.88
N ARG A 378 25.52 1.62 15.12
CA ARG A 378 24.46 1.01 15.93
C ARG A 378 23.18 1.84 15.94
N LEU A 379 23.06 2.86 15.10
CA LEU A 379 21.92 3.78 15.09
C LEU A 379 20.58 3.05 14.93
N ALA A 380 20.51 2.03 14.08
CA ALA A 380 19.28 1.27 13.84
C ALA A 380 18.86 0.43 15.05
N ALA A 381 19.76 0.13 16.00
CA ALA A 381 19.42 -0.57 17.23
C ALA A 381 18.36 0.18 18.04
N LEU A 382 18.26 1.51 17.89
CA LEU A 382 17.22 2.30 18.53
C LEU A 382 15.81 1.85 18.11
N THR A 383 15.65 1.39 16.87
CA THR A 383 14.36 0.86 16.35
C THR A 383 13.99 -0.51 16.94
N THR A 384 14.92 -1.18 17.62
CA THR A 384 14.71 -2.44 18.36
C THR A 384 14.30 -2.24 19.81
N MET A 385 14.28 -1.00 20.31
CA MET A 385 13.93 -0.73 21.69
C MET A 385 12.42 -0.87 21.93
N ASN A 386 12.03 -0.91 23.20
CA ASN A 386 10.66 -0.63 23.61
C ASN A 386 10.18 0.67 22.96
N ARG A 387 8.94 0.68 22.44
CA ARG A 387 8.43 1.78 21.60
C ARG A 387 8.38 3.12 22.31
N SER A 388 8.04 3.13 23.60
CA SER A 388 8.02 4.35 24.42
C SER A 388 9.43 4.91 24.63
N LYS A 389 10.41 4.05 24.95
CA LYS A 389 11.81 4.45 25.09
C LYS A 389 12.38 4.97 23.77
N TRP A 390 12.04 4.32 22.65
CA TRP A 390 12.43 4.82 21.34
C TRP A 390 11.82 6.19 21.05
N ALA A 391 10.54 6.40 21.36
CA ALA A 391 9.89 7.71 21.22
C ALA A 391 10.58 8.80 22.04
N GLU A 392 10.96 8.52 23.30
CA GLU A 392 11.68 9.45 24.17
C GLU A 392 13.03 9.86 23.57
N ILE A 393 13.85 8.90 23.17
CA ILE A 393 15.17 9.14 22.56
C ILE A 393 15.01 9.90 21.24
N ARG A 394 14.04 9.52 20.41
CA ARG A 394 13.74 10.21 19.15
C ARG A 394 13.39 11.67 19.39
N ASN A 395 12.57 11.97 20.40
CA ASN A 395 12.18 13.33 20.74
C ASN A 395 13.35 14.15 21.33
N ALA A 396 14.17 13.54 22.17
CA ALA A 396 15.31 14.22 22.81
C ALA A 396 16.45 14.52 21.82
N HIS A 397 16.78 13.57 20.93
CA HIS A 397 18.02 13.61 20.14
C HIS A 397 17.83 13.82 18.63
N PHE A 398 16.61 13.65 18.10
CA PHE A 398 16.32 13.75 16.67
C PHE A 398 15.29 14.84 16.32
N ALA A 399 14.96 15.73 17.26
CA ALA A 399 14.01 16.82 17.02
C ALA A 399 14.62 18.03 16.28
N ARG A 400 15.96 18.18 16.26
CA ARG A 400 16.65 19.36 15.70
C ARG A 400 17.99 18.98 15.06
N GLY A 401 18.58 19.93 14.33
CA GLY A 401 19.92 19.82 13.75
C GLY A 401 20.06 18.73 12.70
N VAL A 402 21.29 18.25 12.53
CA VAL A 402 21.67 17.22 11.55
C VAL A 402 20.88 15.93 11.77
N ASN A 403 20.70 15.50 13.03
CA ASN A 403 19.96 14.28 13.36
C ASN A 403 18.52 14.29 12.84
N ARG A 404 17.81 15.43 12.95
CA ARG A 404 16.46 15.55 12.39
C ARG A 404 16.45 15.38 10.88
N VAL A 405 17.41 16.00 10.19
CA VAL A 405 17.52 15.93 8.73
C VAL A 405 17.87 14.50 8.29
N SER A 406 18.86 13.88 8.93
CA SER A 406 19.27 12.49 8.66
C SER A 406 18.15 11.49 8.92
N LEU A 407 17.45 11.59 10.05
CA LEU A 407 16.32 10.72 10.36
C LEU A 407 15.18 10.92 9.36
N ASN A 408 14.87 12.16 8.98
CA ASN A 408 13.86 12.43 7.96
C ASN A 408 14.24 11.84 6.59
N LEU A 409 15.52 11.78 6.23
CA LEU A 409 15.96 11.07 5.01
C LEU A 409 15.70 9.56 5.11
N ILE A 410 15.99 8.94 6.24
CA ILE A 410 15.70 7.50 6.46
C ILE A 410 14.20 7.24 6.41
N GLU A 411 13.42 8.01 7.16
CA GLU A 411 11.96 7.88 7.27
C GLU A 411 11.23 8.15 5.95
N SER A 412 11.68 9.15 5.18
CA SER A 412 11.06 9.54 3.90
C SER A 412 11.55 8.76 2.69
N SER A 413 12.60 7.95 2.80
CA SER A 413 13.10 7.10 1.70
C SER A 413 12.00 6.20 1.11
N ALA A 414 12.15 5.75 -0.15
CA ALA A 414 11.13 4.88 -0.76
C ALA A 414 11.02 3.52 -0.05
N PHE A 415 12.17 2.97 0.32
CA PHE A 415 12.39 1.78 1.11
C PHE A 415 13.86 1.80 1.54
N VAL A 416 14.24 0.89 2.42
CA VAL A 416 15.64 0.73 2.85
C VAL A 416 16.24 -0.50 2.17
N LEU A 417 17.51 -0.43 1.80
CA LEU A 417 18.30 -1.54 1.27
C LEU A 417 19.45 -1.81 2.23
N SER A 418 19.70 -3.06 2.59
CA SER A 418 20.88 -3.50 3.32
C SER A 418 21.74 -4.36 2.42
N LEU A 419 22.99 -3.93 2.22
CA LEU A 419 24.03 -4.71 1.57
C LEU A 419 24.82 -5.42 2.68
N ASP A 420 24.47 -6.68 2.91
CA ASP A 420 25.04 -7.48 3.99
C ASP A 420 26.43 -8.00 3.62
N ASP A 421 27.29 -8.13 4.62
CA ASP A 421 28.67 -8.59 4.46
C ASP A 421 28.81 -10.13 4.50
N GLU A 422 27.71 -10.85 4.70
CA GLU A 422 27.66 -12.31 4.71
C GLU A 422 26.84 -12.85 3.52
N PRO A 423 27.17 -14.06 3.01
CA PRO A 423 26.34 -14.73 2.03
C PRO A 423 25.06 -15.26 2.68
N PHE A 424 23.99 -15.36 1.90
CA PHE A 424 22.80 -16.09 2.33
C PHE A 424 22.81 -17.48 1.71
N GLU A 425 22.75 -18.51 2.53
CA GLU A 425 22.94 -19.89 2.06
C GLU A 425 21.65 -20.71 2.17
N PHE A 426 21.50 -21.67 1.26
CA PHE A 426 20.39 -22.61 1.23
C PHE A 426 20.85 -23.90 0.58
N ASP A 427 20.62 -25.01 1.27
CA ASP A 427 20.94 -26.36 0.85
C ASP A 427 19.92 -27.31 1.49
N LEU A 428 19.30 -28.18 0.70
CA LEU A 428 18.30 -29.14 1.19
C LEU A 428 18.91 -30.20 2.11
N ALA A 429 20.20 -30.51 1.96
CA ALA A 429 20.92 -31.45 2.82
C ALA A 429 21.34 -30.81 4.16
N ARG A 430 21.31 -29.47 4.24
CA ARG A 430 21.79 -28.68 5.39
C ARG A 430 20.77 -27.60 5.78
N PRO A 431 19.67 -27.99 6.45
CA PRO A 431 18.59 -27.07 6.84
C PRO A 431 19.05 -25.91 7.73
N GLU A 432 20.13 -26.09 8.50
CA GLU A 432 20.70 -25.08 9.38
C GLU A 432 21.16 -23.81 8.63
N LEU A 433 21.49 -23.93 7.34
CA LEU A 433 21.84 -22.79 6.49
C LEU A 433 20.62 -21.92 6.22
N LEU A 434 19.47 -22.53 5.96
CA LEU A 434 18.21 -21.81 5.80
C LEU A 434 17.77 -21.18 7.13
N ASP A 435 17.98 -21.85 8.25
CA ASP A 435 17.71 -21.27 9.58
C ASP A 435 18.57 -20.03 9.84
N LYS A 436 19.87 -20.09 9.51
CA LYS A 436 20.77 -18.92 9.60
C LYS A 436 20.31 -17.80 8.67
N PHE A 437 19.96 -18.14 7.42
CA PHE A 437 19.44 -17.17 6.46
C PHE A 437 18.16 -16.49 6.99
N GLY A 438 17.20 -17.27 7.48
CA GLY A 438 15.96 -16.75 8.06
C GLY A 438 16.19 -15.81 9.26
N LYS A 439 17.06 -16.20 10.20
CA LYS A 439 17.47 -15.35 11.34
C LYS A 439 18.09 -14.03 10.87
N THR A 440 18.95 -14.10 9.85
CA THR A 440 19.61 -12.92 9.26
C THR A 440 18.60 -11.95 8.64
N LEU A 441 17.53 -12.45 8.03
CA LEU A 441 16.47 -11.61 7.49
C LEU A 441 15.50 -11.09 8.58
N LEU A 442 15.23 -11.88 9.61
CA LEU A 442 14.32 -11.50 10.69
C LEU A 442 14.91 -10.38 11.58
N HIS A 443 16.14 -10.55 12.06
CA HIS A 443 16.74 -9.62 13.03
C HIS A 443 18.16 -9.18 12.67
N GLY A 444 18.84 -9.85 11.73
CA GLY A 444 20.23 -9.53 11.39
C GLY A 444 21.11 -9.51 12.64
N ASN A 445 21.93 -8.47 12.78
CA ASN A 445 22.74 -8.22 13.98
C ASN A 445 22.10 -7.21 14.96
N GLY A 446 20.83 -6.85 14.73
CA GLY A 446 20.08 -5.89 15.56
C GLY A 446 20.29 -4.42 15.20
N TYR A 447 21.22 -4.08 14.30
CA TYR A 447 21.49 -2.69 13.90
C TYR A 447 21.72 -2.49 12.39
N ASN A 448 21.69 -3.55 11.59
CA ASN A 448 21.79 -3.50 10.13
C ASN A 448 20.42 -3.49 9.41
N ARG A 449 19.34 -3.16 10.12
CA ARG A 449 17.98 -3.03 9.58
C ARG A 449 17.30 -1.83 10.21
N TRP A 450 16.51 -1.11 9.42
CA TRP A 450 15.63 -0.08 9.95
C TRP A 450 14.24 -0.67 10.19
N PHE A 451 14.00 -1.23 11.39
CA PHE A 451 12.81 -2.03 11.67
C PHE A 451 11.49 -1.26 11.64
N ASP A 452 11.55 0.07 11.75
CA ASP A 452 10.39 0.95 11.61
C ASP A 452 9.95 1.13 10.14
N LYS A 453 10.81 0.83 9.16
CA LYS A 453 10.51 1.05 7.74
C LYS A 453 9.49 0.02 7.26
N SER A 454 8.59 0.41 6.36
CA SER A 454 7.63 -0.52 5.76
C SER A 454 8.28 -1.82 5.31
N PHE A 455 9.43 -1.73 4.64
CA PHE A 455 10.33 -2.87 4.44
C PHE A 455 11.78 -2.45 4.21
N THR A 456 12.68 -3.37 4.54
CA THR A 456 14.11 -3.35 4.24
C THR A 456 14.44 -4.54 3.32
N VAL A 457 14.93 -4.27 2.12
CA VAL A 457 15.47 -5.30 1.21
C VAL A 457 16.86 -5.67 1.69
N CYS A 458 17.18 -6.95 1.78
CA CYS A 458 18.47 -7.45 2.25
C CYS A 458 19.13 -8.23 1.12
N VAL A 459 20.40 -7.94 0.80
CA VAL A 459 21.15 -8.62 -0.26
C VAL A 459 22.47 -9.13 0.30
N GLY A 460 22.68 -10.44 0.27
CA GLY A 460 23.91 -11.08 0.72
C GLY A 460 25.03 -10.98 -0.31
N THR A 461 26.26 -11.27 0.10
CA THR A 461 27.45 -11.16 -0.77
C THR A 461 27.41 -12.07 -2.00
N ASN A 462 26.67 -13.17 -1.92
CA ASN A 462 26.44 -14.10 -3.02
C ASN A 462 25.25 -13.74 -3.91
N GLY A 463 24.71 -12.51 -3.81
CA GLY A 463 23.61 -12.04 -4.65
C GLY A 463 22.24 -12.66 -4.32
N ARG A 464 22.09 -13.40 -3.22
CA ARG A 464 20.78 -13.81 -2.72
C ARG A 464 20.07 -12.67 -2.02
N VAL A 465 18.73 -12.71 -2.05
CA VAL A 465 17.88 -11.61 -1.61
C VAL A 465 16.82 -12.12 -0.63
N GLY A 466 16.49 -11.28 0.33
CA GLY A 466 15.29 -11.40 1.14
C GLY A 466 14.83 -10.02 1.58
N PHE A 467 13.88 -9.98 2.50
CA PHE A 467 13.41 -8.74 3.08
C PHE A 467 13.02 -8.90 4.55
N ASN A 468 13.10 -7.80 5.29
CA ASN A 468 12.44 -7.59 6.57
C ASN A 468 11.30 -6.60 6.35
N ALA A 469 10.14 -6.80 6.95
CA ALA A 469 9.00 -5.91 6.80
C ALA A 469 8.34 -5.61 8.15
N GLU A 470 7.99 -4.35 8.33
CA GLU A 470 7.13 -3.91 9.42
C GLU A 470 5.70 -4.40 9.14
N HIS A 471 4.99 -4.91 10.15
CA HIS A 471 3.74 -5.65 9.95
C HIS A 471 2.48 -4.77 10.02
N THR A 472 2.56 -3.60 10.64
CA THR A 472 1.36 -2.81 10.98
C THR A 472 0.61 -2.27 9.76
N TRP A 473 1.31 -1.95 8.67
CA TRP A 473 0.80 -1.09 7.59
C TRP A 473 -0.20 -1.72 6.60
#